data_AF-A0A0U3NNA4-F1
#
_entry.id   AF-A0A0U3NNA4-F1
#
_cell.length_a   1.000
_cell.length_b   1.000
_cell.length_c   1.000
_cell.angle_alpha   90.00
_cell.angle_beta   90.00
_cell.angle_gamma   90.00
#
_symmetry.space_group_name_H-M   'P 1'
#
loop_
_entity.id
_entity.type
_entity.pdbx_description
1 polymer ?
#
loop_
_entity_poly.entity_id
_entity_poly.type
_entity_poly.pdbx_seq_one_letter_code
_entity_poly.pdbx_strand_id
1 'polypeptide(L)' 'MGGRLRRPTWRRTTKGPERDAPRRLRDDLDQALSLADDAARRTAVDGVVRGITEGKYGPGFQRRAEPAPARTRRAGAG' A
#
# COMPACT_ATOMS: atom_id res chain seq x y z
N MET A 1 31.26 39.84 10.00
CA MET A 1 30.74 39.17 8.78
C MET A 1 30.50 37.70 9.11
N GLY A 2 29.24 37.25 9.12
CA GLY A 2 28.84 35.93 9.60
C GLY A 2 28.76 34.88 8.50
N GLY A 3 29.71 33.94 8.47
CA GLY A 3 29.68 32.78 7.58
C GLY A 3 29.02 31.58 8.28
N ARG A 4 27.70 31.44 8.16
CA ARG A 4 27.00 30.21 8.58
C ARG A 4 27.36 29.08 7.61
N LEU A 5 28.22 28.16 8.07
CA LEU A 5 28.52 26.90 7.40
C LEU A 5 27.19 26.15 7.16
N ARG A 6 26.81 26.05 5.89
CA ARG A 6 25.65 25.33 5.41
C ARG A 6 25.79 23.87 5.83
N ARG A 7 24.97 23.45 6.78
CA ARG A 7 24.84 22.04 7.18
C ARG A 7 24.55 21.20 5.94
N PRO A 8 25.32 20.16 5.63
CA PRO A 8 24.94 19.22 4.60
C PRO A 8 23.62 18.58 5.03
N THR A 9 22.57 18.81 4.26
CA THR A 9 21.32 18.07 4.39
C THR A 9 21.61 16.67 3.88
N TRP A 10 22.09 15.82 4.78
CA TRP A 10 22.13 14.38 4.55
C TRP A 10 20.69 13.95 4.23
N ARG A 11 20.34 13.89 2.94
CA ARG A 11 19.19 13.14 2.47
C ARG A 11 19.44 11.72 2.95
N ARG A 12 18.81 11.36 4.05
CA ARG A 12 18.64 9.98 4.49
C ARG A 12 17.91 9.28 3.35
N THR A 13 18.67 8.75 2.41
CA THR A 13 18.21 7.73 1.49
C THR A 13 18.04 6.50 2.37
N THR A 14 16.85 6.37 2.95
CA THR A 14 16.38 5.09 3.47
C THR A 14 16.17 4.20 2.24
N LYS A 15 17.26 3.62 1.74
CA LYS A 15 17.26 2.38 0.94
C LYS A 15 16.82 1.25 1.87
N GLY A 16 15.60 1.37 2.36
CA GLY A 16 14.94 0.33 3.15
C GLY A 16 13.98 -0.41 2.23
N PRO A 17 13.80 -1.72 2.41
CA PRO A 17 12.82 -2.52 1.65
C PRO A 17 11.40 -1.94 1.71
N GLU A 18 11.10 -1.10 2.70
CA GLU A 18 9.82 -0.39 2.85
C GLU A 18 9.53 0.63 1.74
N ARG A 19 10.54 1.18 1.07
CA ARG A 19 10.35 2.19 0.01
C ARG A 19 10.00 1.55 -1.35
N ASP A 20 10.36 0.28 -1.53
CA ASP A 20 10.05 -0.52 -2.72
C ASP A 20 8.73 -1.28 -2.58
N ALA A 21 8.25 -1.49 -1.36
CA ALA A 21 6.97 -2.12 -1.07
C ALA A 21 5.77 -1.52 -1.85
N PRO A 22 5.61 -0.18 -1.94
CA PRO A 22 4.56 0.44 -2.75
C PRO A 22 4.73 0.24 -4.26
N ARG A 23 5.96 0.02 -4.75
CA ARG A 23 6.20 -0.28 -6.17
C ARG A 23 5.82 -1.72 -6.47
N ARG A 24 6.25 -2.67 -5.62
CA ARG A 24 5.88 -4.09 -5.74
C ARG A 24 4.38 -4.33 -5.71
N LEU A 25 3.65 -3.63 -4.83
CA LEU A 25 2.19 -3.73 -4.82
C LEU A 25 1.57 -3.26 -6.14
N ARG A 26 2.10 -2.19 -6.74
CA ARG A 26 1.63 -1.69 -8.04
C ARG A 26 1.95 -2.69 -9.15
N ASP A 27 3.17 -3.21 -9.18
CA ASP A 27 3.59 -4.19 -10.19
C ASP A 27 2.74 -5.47 -10.11
N ASP A 28 2.49 -6.00 -8.90
CA ASP A 28 1.65 -7.19 -8.69
C ASP A 28 0.18 -6.93 -9.11
N LEU A 29 -0.35 -5.72 -8.87
CA LEU A 29 -1.69 -5.32 -9.32
C LEU A 29 -1.77 -5.14 -10.85
N ASP A 30 -0.79 -4.46 -11.45
CA ASP A 30 -0.74 -4.24 -12.90
C ASP A 30 -0.65 -5.58 -13.64
N GLN A 31 0.14 -6.53 -13.12
CA GLN A 31 0.20 -7.89 -13.65
C GLN A 31 -1.14 -8.62 -13.52
N ALA A 32 -1.79 -8.54 -12.36
CA ALA A 32 -3.10 -9.14 -12.16
C ALA A 32 -4.15 -8.57 -13.12
N LEU A 33 -4.17 -7.24 -13.30
CA LEU A 33 -5.10 -6.54 -14.19
C LEU A 33 -4.80 -6.75 -15.68
N SER A 34 -3.55 -7.07 -16.03
CA SER A 34 -3.16 -7.41 -17.40
C SER A 34 -3.69 -8.78 -17.85
N LEU A 35 -4.21 -9.62 -16.94
CA LEU A 35 -4.78 -10.91 -17.30
C LEU A 35 -6.07 -10.73 -18.09
N ALA A 36 -6.13 -11.35 -19.28
CA ALA A 36 -7.29 -11.29 -20.16
C ALA A 36 -8.51 -12.03 -19.59
N ASP A 37 -8.27 -13.17 -18.93
CA ASP A 37 -9.32 -13.98 -18.31
C ASP A 37 -9.84 -13.35 -17.00
N ASP A 38 -11.15 -13.23 -16.88
CA ASP A 38 -11.82 -12.56 -15.76
C ASP A 38 -11.64 -13.35 -14.45
N ALA A 39 -11.74 -14.68 -14.52
CA ALA A 39 -11.57 -15.54 -13.35
C ALA A 39 -10.13 -15.51 -12.85
N ALA A 40 -9.14 -15.62 -13.74
CA ALA A 40 -7.72 -15.54 -13.42
C ALA A 40 -7.35 -14.16 -12.86
N ARG A 41 -7.87 -13.08 -13.45
CA ARG A 41 -7.69 -11.71 -12.93
C ARG A 41 -8.23 -11.58 -11.52
N ARG A 42 -9.45 -12.07 -11.27
CA ARG A 42 -10.06 -12.01 -9.93
C ARG A 42 -9.26 -12.80 -8.91
N THR A 43 -8.82 -14.02 -9.23
CA THR A 43 -7.96 -14.82 -8.36
C THR A 43 -6.62 -14.15 -8.09
N ALA A 44 -6.00 -13.52 -9.09
CA ALA A 44 -4.74 -12.80 -8.93
C ALA A 44 -4.91 -11.56 -8.02
N VAL A 45 -5.99 -10.78 -8.21
CA VAL A 45 -6.33 -9.65 -7.34
C VAL A 45 -6.59 -10.10 -5.90
N ASP A 46 -7.35 -11.19 -5.71
CA ASP A 46 -7.58 -11.76 -4.37
C ASP A 46 -6.27 -12.17 -3.68
N GLY A 47 -5.33 -12.73 -4.45
CA GLY A 47 -3.97 -13.02 -3.97
C GLY A 47 -3.20 -11.77 -3.53
N VAL A 48 -3.33 -10.66 -4.25
CA VAL A 48 -2.72 -9.38 -3.86
C VAL A 48 -3.37 -8.84 -2.58
N VAL A 49 -4.70 -8.85 -2.47
CA VAL A 49 -5.43 -8.42 -1.27
C VAL A 49 -5.01 -9.24 -0.06
N ARG A 50 -4.91 -10.56 -0.21
CA ARG A 50 -4.41 -11.45 0.84
C ARG A 50 -2.98 -11.09 1.25
N GLY A 51 -2.09 -10.83 0.29
CA GLY A 51 -0.73 -10.36 0.56
C GLY A 51 -0.69 -9.02 1.33
N ILE A 52 -1.65 -8.12 1.10
CA ILE A 52 -1.79 -6.89 1.90
C ILE A 52 -2.15 -7.22 3.35
N THR A 53 -3.14 -8.09 3.56
CA THR A 53 -3.58 -8.51 4.92
C THR A 53 -2.49 -9.24 5.69
N GLU A 54 -1.67 -10.04 5.00
CA GLU A 54 -0.55 -10.79 5.57
C GLU A 54 0.71 -9.93 5.77
N GLY A 55 0.71 -8.69 5.27
CA GLY A 55 1.84 -7.79 5.44
C GLY A 55 2.98 -7.95 4.45
N LYS A 56 2.78 -8.66 3.34
CA LYS A 56 3.77 -8.88 2.27
C LYS A 56 4.38 -7.58 1.75
N TYR A 57 3.61 -6.49 1.76
CA TYR A 57 4.03 -5.16 1.28
C TYR A 57 4.37 -4.18 2.42
N GLY A 58 4.47 -4.66 3.66
CA GLY A 58 4.82 -3.86 4.83
C GLY A 58 3.63 -3.40 5.69
N PRO A 59 3.91 -2.96 6.92
CA PRO A 59 2.88 -2.70 7.94
C PRO A 59 1.94 -1.53 7.59
N GLY A 60 2.39 -0.61 6.73
CA GLY A 60 1.57 0.52 6.27
C GLY A 60 0.36 0.12 5.43
N PHE A 61 0.37 -1.08 4.83
CA PHE A 61 -0.73 -1.57 4.00
C PHE A 61 -1.71 -2.46 4.77
N GLN A 62 -1.25 -3.15 5.82
CA GLN A 62 -2.11 -3.98 6.69
C GLN A 62 -3.24 -3.12 7.32
N ARG A 63 -2.91 -1.93 7.84
CA ARG A 63 -3.89 -1.03 8.48
C ARG A 63 -5.00 -0.50 7.57
N ARG A 64 -4.85 -0.57 6.25
CA ARG A 64 -5.87 -0.13 5.28
C ARG A 64 -6.73 -1.27 4.75
N ALA A 65 -6.34 -2.52 4.98
CA ALA A 65 -7.10 -3.69 4.58
C ALA A 65 -8.03 -4.21 5.67
N GLU A 66 -7.98 -3.66 6.90
CA GLU A 66 -9.14 -3.76 7.79
C GLU A 66 -10.32 -3.11 7.06
N PRO A 67 -11.45 -3.82 6.85
CA PRO A 67 -12.65 -3.17 6.38
C PRO A 67 -12.97 -2.09 7.41
N ALA A 68 -12.86 -0.82 7.01
CA ALA A 68 -13.31 0.30 7.83
C ALA A 68 -14.70 -0.11 8.34
N PRO A 69 -14.93 -0.15 9.67
CA PRO A 69 -16.16 -0.69 10.22
C PRO A 69 -17.28 0.00 9.48
N ALA A 70 -18.08 -0.80 8.76
CA ALA A 70 -19.20 -0.32 8.00
C ALA A 70 -20.00 0.50 9.00
N ARG A 71 -19.91 1.83 8.88
CA ARG A 71 -20.58 2.74 9.77
C ARG A 71 -22.03 2.57 9.37
N THR A 72 -22.69 1.59 9.99
CA THR A 72 -24.12 1.40 9.97
C THR A 72 -24.67 2.74 10.39
N ARG A 73 -25.03 3.54 9.39
CA ARG A 73 -25.96 4.62 9.56
C ARG A 73 -27.26 3.90 9.85
N ARG A 74 -27.50 3.56 11.12
CA ARG A 74 -28.87 3.51 11.63
C ARG A 74 -29.39 4.92 11.38
N ALA A 75 -30.00 5.10 10.21
CA ALA A 75 -31.00 6.12 10.07
C ALA A 75 -32.04 5.76 11.13
N GLY A 76 -32.09 6.57 12.18
CA GLY A 76 -33.27 6.58 13.03
C GLY A 76 -34.44 6.91 12.11
N ALA A 77 -35.24 5.90 11.80
CA ALA A 77 -36.63 6.12 11.46
C ALA A 77 -37.30 6.47 12.80
N GLY A 78 -37.81 7.71 12.87
CA GLY A 78 -38.66 8.17 13.95
C GLY A 78 -40.06 7.55 13.90
#